data_AF-A0A936Y1A9-F1
#
_entry.id   AF-A0A936Y1A9-F1
#
_cell.length_a   1.000
_cell.length_b   1.000
_cell.length_c   1.000
_cell.angle_alpha   90.00
_cell.angle_beta   90.00
_cell.angle_gamma   90.00
#
_symmetry.space_group_name_H-M   'P 1'
#
loop_
_entity.id
_entity.type
_entity.pdbx_description
1 polymer ?
#
loop_
_entity_poly.entity_id
_entity_poly.type
_entity_poly.pdbx_seq_one_letter_code
_entity_poly.pdbx_strand_id
1 'polypeptide(L)'
;MRNLIFLLTISLFAMSCGQTDNKQKELELKERELALKEKELGLRDSQTKSINGDSTIKSATSPTESSFADIKVQAYLIYRTGKLSSFDVLNDKSKKDGLFNTIIGEGVAEDWSDKTKLIITGTAKNVTIVIKNAGKVSVNKKNINISGKEEYVISNTGCDELTIKVSSAVKVFYSGKILFSCGE
;
A
#
# COMPACT_ATOMS: atom_id res chain seq x y z
N MET A 1 19.78 65.88 -21.81
CA MET A 1 19.20 64.79 -20.99
C MET A 1 18.56 63.69 -21.85
N ARG A 2 19.24 63.20 -22.89
CA ARG A 2 18.75 62.09 -23.75
C ARG A 2 19.70 60.89 -23.80
N ASN A 3 20.92 61.04 -23.26
CA ASN A 3 21.97 60.01 -23.31
C ASN A 3 22.12 59.21 -22.01
N LEU A 4 21.30 59.48 -20.98
CA LEU A 4 21.33 58.76 -19.70
C LEU A 4 20.38 57.55 -19.65
N ILE A 5 19.44 57.43 -20.61
CA ILE A 5 18.46 56.33 -20.62
C ILE A 5 19.03 55.07 -21.29
N PHE A 6 19.97 55.21 -22.23
CA PHE A 6 20.55 54.06 -22.94
C PHE A 6 21.56 53.24 -22.11
N LEU A 7 22.12 53.80 -21.04
CA LEU A 7 23.07 53.10 -20.18
C LEU A 7 22.38 52.23 -19.09
N LEU A 8 21.09 52.45 -18.82
CA LEU A 8 20.38 51.71 -17.77
C LEU A 8 19.76 50.39 -18.26
N THR A 9 19.61 50.19 -19.58
CA THR A 9 18.96 49.00 -20.15
C THR A 9 19.93 47.85 -20.44
N ILE A 10 21.25 48.07 -20.36
CA ILE A 10 22.26 47.02 -20.65
C ILE A 10 22.67 46.24 -19.39
N SER A 11 22.46 46.79 -18.19
CA SER A 11 22.83 46.12 -16.93
C SER A 11 21.84 45.04 -16.47
N LEU A 12 20.62 44.97 -17.03
CA LEU A 12 19.63 43.93 -16.67
C LEU A 12 19.79 42.60 -17.41
N PHE A 13 20.67 42.50 -18.41
CA PHE A 13 20.84 41.26 -19.19
C PHE A 13 21.99 40.35 -18.71
N ALA A 14 22.76 40.75 -17.70
CA ALA A 14 23.93 39.98 -17.23
C ALA A 14 23.67 39.04 -16.03
N MET A 15 22.41 38.88 -15.59
CA MET A 15 22.04 38.05 -14.43
C MET A 15 21.20 36.81 -14.78
N SER A 16 21.35 36.26 -15.99
CA SER A 16 20.64 35.05 -16.45
C SER A 16 21.56 33.96 -17.03
N CYS A 17 22.76 33.79 -16.47
CA CYS A 17 23.65 32.67 -16.80
C CYS A 17 24.09 31.98 -15.50
N GLY A 18 23.27 31.07 -14.98
CA GLY A 18 23.59 30.36 -13.74
C GLY A 18 22.62 29.24 -13.41
N GLN A 19 22.27 28.39 -14.38
CA GLN A 19 21.46 27.19 -14.08
C GLN A 19 21.58 26.09 -15.15
N THR A 20 22.80 25.68 -15.48
CA THR A 20 23.04 24.66 -16.52
C THR A 20 23.62 23.34 -16.03
N ASP A 21 23.88 23.17 -14.73
CA ASP A 21 24.50 21.93 -14.23
C ASP A 21 23.50 20.93 -13.59
N ASN A 22 22.29 21.37 -13.23
CA ASN A 22 21.38 20.51 -12.45
C ASN A 22 20.51 19.57 -13.31
N LYS A 23 20.33 19.86 -14.61
CA LYS A 23 19.54 19.02 -15.52
C LYS A 23 20.33 17.87 -16.15
N GLN A 24 21.66 17.91 -16.07
CA GLN A 24 22.51 16.88 -16.66
C GLN A 24 22.69 15.66 -15.73
N LYS A 25 22.64 15.89 -14.40
CA LYS A 25 22.74 14.81 -13.39
C LYS A 25 21.49 13.94 -13.25
N GLU A 26 20.31 14.46 -13.59
CA GLU A 26 19.04 13.70 -13.45
C GLU A 26 18.87 12.66 -14.58
N LEU A 27 19.46 12.92 -15.75
CA LEU A 27 19.38 12.04 -16.92
C LEU A 27 20.32 10.82 -16.78
N GLU A 28 21.53 11.00 -16.24
CA GLU A 28 22.48 9.89 -16.01
C GLU A 28 22.04 8.92 -14.89
N LEU A 29 21.25 9.38 -13.92
CA LEU A 29 20.72 8.52 -12.85
C LEU A 29 19.61 7.57 -13.36
N LYS A 30 18.77 8.03 -14.30
CA LYS A 30 17.73 7.21 -14.92
C LYS A 30 18.28 6.11 -15.83
N GLU A 31 19.36 6.36 -16.56
CA GLU A 31 19.98 5.33 -17.41
C GLU A 31 20.69 4.24 -16.60
N ARG A 32 21.28 4.58 -15.44
CA ARG A 32 21.88 3.57 -14.53
C ARG A 32 20.85 2.67 -13.85
N GLU A 33 19.62 3.14 -13.62
CA GLU A 33 18.55 2.33 -13.00
C GLU A 33 17.98 1.29 -13.98
N LEU A 34 17.91 1.59 -15.28
CA LEU A 34 17.51 0.65 -16.32
C LEU A 34 18.54 -0.47 -16.53
N ALA A 35 19.85 -0.14 -16.53
CA ALA A 35 20.91 -1.14 -16.70
C ALA A 35 21.02 -2.14 -15.52
N LEU A 36 20.67 -1.73 -14.30
CA LEU A 36 20.60 -2.65 -13.15
C LEU A 36 19.40 -3.61 -13.25
N LYS A 37 18.27 -3.15 -13.82
CA LYS A 37 17.05 -3.94 -13.94
C LYS A 37 17.14 -5.05 -15.00
N GLU A 38 17.91 -4.83 -16.08
CA GLU A 38 18.17 -5.88 -17.08
C GLU A 38 19.14 -6.96 -16.55
N LYS A 39 20.06 -6.60 -15.64
CA LYS A 39 21.02 -7.55 -15.05
C LYS A 39 20.38 -8.53 -14.06
N GLU A 40 19.23 -8.20 -13.45
CA GLU A 40 18.48 -9.14 -12.60
C GLU A 40 17.65 -10.16 -13.38
N LEU A 41 17.29 -9.89 -14.64
CA LEU A 41 16.50 -10.81 -15.47
C LEU A 41 17.36 -11.91 -16.14
N GLY A 42 18.67 -11.69 -16.33
CA GLY A 42 19.57 -12.69 -16.94
C GLY A 42 20.00 -13.83 -16.01
N LEU A 43 19.81 -13.71 -14.69
CA LEU A 43 20.26 -14.72 -13.71
C LEU A 43 19.19 -15.75 -13.33
N ARG A 44 17.94 -15.61 -13.81
CA ARG A 44 16.86 -16.58 -13.53
C ARG A 44 16.74 -17.71 -14.56
N ASP A 45 17.37 -17.58 -15.73
CA ASP A 45 17.29 -18.60 -16.79
C ASP A 45 18.46 -19.61 -16.80
N SER A 46 19.40 -19.53 -15.85
CA SER A 46 20.59 -20.40 -15.80
C SER A 46 20.53 -21.53 -14.76
N GLN A 47 19.40 -21.75 -14.08
CA GLN A 47 19.26 -22.85 -13.08
C GLN A 47 18.43 -24.05 -13.54
N THR A 48 17.88 -24.04 -14.75
CA THR A 48 17.16 -25.21 -15.31
C THR A 48 18.00 -25.91 -16.37
N LYS A 49 19.10 -26.53 -15.96
CA LYS A 49 19.70 -27.66 -16.70
C LYS A 49 20.64 -28.47 -15.81
N SER A 50 20.46 -29.79 -15.86
CA SER A 50 21.21 -30.86 -15.18
C SER A 50 20.70 -31.12 -13.74
N ILE A 51 20.30 -32.33 -13.32
CA ILE A 51 20.93 -33.65 -13.54
C ILE A 51 19.87 -34.79 -13.53
N ASN A 52 20.13 -35.79 -14.39
CA ASN A 52 19.49 -37.10 -14.59
C ASN A 52 19.29 -37.98 -13.34
N GLY A 53 18.45 -39.01 -13.46
CA GLY A 53 18.83 -40.34 -12.97
C GLY A 53 17.80 -41.07 -12.13
N ASP A 54 17.33 -42.18 -12.70
CA ASP A 54 16.58 -43.28 -12.08
C ASP A 54 17.21 -43.79 -10.77
N SER A 55 16.43 -43.79 -9.68
CA SER A 55 16.60 -44.72 -8.56
C SER A 55 15.38 -44.76 -7.66
N THR A 56 14.88 -45.97 -7.51
CA THR A 56 13.80 -46.39 -6.62
C THR A 56 14.20 -46.18 -5.15
N ILE A 57 13.54 -45.28 -4.42
CA ILE A 57 13.52 -45.26 -2.96
C ILE A 57 12.11 -44.93 -2.46
N LYS A 58 11.47 -45.91 -1.83
CA LYS A 58 10.33 -45.72 -0.91
C LYS A 58 10.73 -44.73 0.17
N SER A 59 10.11 -43.55 0.18
CA SER A 59 10.21 -42.61 1.29
C SER A 59 8.82 -42.19 1.73
N ALA A 60 8.67 -42.24 3.05
CA ALA A 60 7.49 -41.94 3.82
C ALA A 60 6.89 -40.58 3.46
N THR A 61 5.56 -40.53 3.60
CA THR A 61 4.70 -39.36 3.60
C THR A 61 5.39 -38.15 4.23
N SER A 62 5.89 -37.27 3.35
CA SER A 62 6.25 -35.90 3.69
C SER A 62 5.01 -35.22 4.27
N PRO A 63 5.10 -34.49 5.41
CA PRO A 63 3.97 -33.73 5.91
C PRO A 63 3.59 -32.72 4.83
N THR A 64 2.35 -32.87 4.38
CA THR A 64 1.65 -32.02 3.43
C THR A 64 2.16 -30.58 3.48
N GLU A 65 2.81 -30.21 2.39
CA GLU A 65 3.21 -28.86 2.05
C GLU A 65 2.05 -27.91 2.42
N SER A 66 2.29 -27.12 3.47
CA SER A 66 1.36 -26.15 4.02
C SER A 66 0.84 -25.27 2.90
N SER A 67 -0.41 -25.49 2.47
CA SER A 67 -1.11 -24.65 1.51
C SER A 67 -0.83 -23.19 1.83
N PHE A 68 -0.17 -22.48 0.93
CA PHE A 68 0.15 -21.07 1.10
C PHE A 68 -1.13 -20.30 1.42
N ALA A 69 -1.16 -19.64 2.57
CA ALA A 69 -2.30 -18.82 2.96
C ALA A 69 -2.46 -17.65 1.97
N ASP A 70 -3.54 -17.67 1.17
CA ASP A 70 -3.98 -16.54 0.34
C ASP A 70 -4.91 -15.65 1.17
N ILE A 71 -4.34 -14.78 2.00
CA ILE A 71 -5.11 -13.80 2.77
C ILE A 71 -5.14 -12.48 2.02
N LYS A 72 -6.35 -11.97 1.79
CA LYS A 72 -6.62 -10.64 1.24
C LYS A 72 -7.45 -9.84 2.23
N VAL A 73 -7.19 -8.55 2.30
CA VAL A 73 -7.89 -7.62 3.18
C VAL A 73 -8.37 -6.45 2.36
N GLN A 74 -9.66 -6.13 2.48
CA GLN A 74 -10.33 -5.00 1.84
C GLN A 74 -11.01 -4.16 2.91
N ALA A 75 -11.20 -2.88 2.62
CA ALA A 75 -11.90 -1.97 3.51
C ALA A 75 -12.87 -1.08 2.74
N TYR A 76 -14.05 -0.84 3.31
CA TYR A 76 -15.08 0.00 2.71
C TYR A 76 -15.65 0.93 3.78
N LEU A 77 -15.97 2.17 3.42
CA LEU A 77 -16.76 3.04 4.28
C LEU A 77 -18.16 2.47 4.43
N ILE A 78 -18.79 2.66 5.60
CA ILE A 78 -20.22 2.43 5.78
C ILE A 78 -20.86 3.80 5.97
N TYR A 79 -21.51 4.28 4.91
CA TYR A 79 -22.20 5.56 4.95
C TYR A 79 -23.39 5.53 5.89
N ARG A 80 -23.88 6.70 6.31
CA ARG A 80 -25.08 6.83 7.15
C ARG A 80 -26.31 6.14 6.55
N THR A 81 -26.38 6.07 5.21
CA THR A 81 -27.43 5.35 4.47
C THR A 81 -27.34 3.82 4.59
N GLY A 82 -26.28 3.29 5.21
CA GLY A 82 -25.97 1.86 5.27
C GLY A 82 -25.29 1.31 4.02
N LYS A 83 -25.13 2.13 2.98
CA LYS A 83 -24.40 1.75 1.76
C LYS A 83 -22.90 1.67 2.02
N LEU A 84 -22.24 0.77 1.31
CA LEU A 84 -20.77 0.71 1.28
C LEU A 84 -20.22 1.67 0.24
N SER A 85 -19.01 2.17 0.47
CA SER A 85 -18.25 2.88 -0.57
C SER A 85 -18.09 2.00 -1.80
N SER A 86 -18.12 2.63 -2.98
CA SER A 86 -17.89 1.96 -4.26
C SER A 86 -16.43 1.54 -4.48
N PHE A 87 -15.52 2.07 -3.65
CA PHE A 87 -14.08 1.85 -3.73
C PHE A 87 -13.53 1.22 -2.43
N ASP A 88 -12.44 0.48 -2.58
CA ASP A 88 -11.70 -0.12 -1.47
C ASP A 88 -10.73 0.91 -0.88
N VAL A 89 -11.05 1.43 0.30
CA VAL A 89 -10.29 2.52 0.94
C VAL A 89 -8.85 2.13 1.30
N LEU A 90 -8.56 0.83 1.36
CA LEU A 90 -7.25 0.30 1.74
C LEU A 90 -6.37 0.07 0.51
N ASN A 91 -6.96 -0.41 -0.59
CA ASN A 91 -6.23 -0.87 -1.76
C ASN A 91 -6.35 0.04 -2.99
N ASP A 92 -7.37 0.92 -3.06
CA ASP A 92 -7.51 1.87 -4.17
C ASP A 92 -6.51 3.02 -4.04
N LYS A 93 -5.39 2.90 -4.75
CA LYS A 93 -4.32 3.91 -4.76
C LYS A 93 -4.77 5.27 -5.28
N SER A 94 -5.80 5.32 -6.12
CA SER A 94 -6.27 6.59 -6.70
C SER A 94 -7.02 7.47 -5.68
N LYS A 95 -7.40 6.90 -4.54
CA LYS A 95 -8.23 7.53 -3.50
C LYS A 95 -7.52 7.69 -2.16
N LYS A 96 -6.25 7.25 -2.03
CA LYS A 96 -5.51 7.23 -0.76
C LYS A 96 -5.40 8.60 -0.08
N ASP A 97 -5.25 9.66 -0.86
CA ASP A 97 -5.11 11.02 -0.32
C ASP A 97 -6.47 11.72 -0.14
N GLY A 98 -7.57 11.05 -0.51
CA GLY A 98 -8.90 11.63 -0.59
C GLY A 98 -9.82 11.32 0.61
N LEU A 99 -9.38 10.52 1.57
CA LEU A 99 -10.13 10.17 2.78
C LEU A 99 -10.12 11.31 3.81
N PHE A 100 -10.52 12.50 3.36
CA PHE A 100 -10.57 13.72 4.13
C PHE A 100 -12.00 14.05 4.54
N ASN A 101 -12.23 14.47 5.79
CA ASN A 101 -13.52 14.90 6.31
C ASN A 101 -14.66 13.91 6.04
N THR A 102 -14.36 12.61 6.12
CA THR A 102 -15.33 11.55 5.86
C THR A 102 -16.52 11.59 6.82
N ILE A 103 -16.33 12.14 8.02
CA ILE A 103 -17.37 12.38 9.03
C ILE A 103 -18.38 13.48 8.66
N ILE A 104 -18.16 14.20 7.56
CA ILE A 104 -19.14 15.16 7.01
C ILE A 104 -19.39 14.91 5.51
N GLY A 105 -18.81 13.84 4.95
CA GLY A 105 -19.03 13.42 3.55
C GLY A 105 -18.27 14.24 2.52
N GLU A 106 -17.04 14.65 2.82
CA GLU A 106 -16.18 15.39 1.89
C GLU A 106 -15.09 14.50 1.23
N GLY A 107 -14.32 15.12 0.33
CA GLY A 107 -13.23 14.48 -0.38
C GLY A 107 -13.73 13.42 -1.35
N VAL A 108 -13.22 12.18 -1.19
CA VAL A 108 -13.68 11.02 -1.98
C VAL A 108 -14.79 10.24 -1.29
N ALA A 109 -15.22 10.64 -0.08
CA ALA A 109 -16.39 10.06 0.54
C ALA A 109 -17.64 10.57 -0.17
N GLU A 110 -18.43 9.66 -0.73
CA GLU A 110 -19.67 9.97 -1.44
C GLU A 110 -20.77 10.49 -0.51
N ASP A 111 -20.65 10.21 0.80
CA ASP A 111 -21.57 10.62 1.87
C ASP A 111 -20.84 10.55 3.21
N TRP A 112 -21.47 11.04 4.28
CA TRP A 112 -20.98 10.93 5.64
C TRP A 112 -20.82 9.45 6.06
N SER A 113 -19.62 9.11 6.53
CA SER A 113 -19.29 7.84 7.17
C SER A 113 -18.45 8.06 8.44
N ASP A 114 -18.85 7.40 9.53
CA ASP A 114 -18.07 7.26 10.78
C ASP A 114 -17.64 5.79 11.02
N LYS A 115 -17.84 4.92 10.04
CA LYS A 115 -17.65 3.46 10.17
C LYS A 115 -16.88 2.90 8.99
N THR A 116 -16.04 1.91 9.26
CA THR A 116 -15.30 1.17 8.23
C THR A 116 -15.62 -0.30 8.37
N LYS A 117 -16.06 -0.92 7.26
CA LYS A 117 -16.19 -2.35 7.12
C LYS A 117 -14.88 -2.92 6.61
N LEU A 118 -14.28 -3.83 7.37
CA LEU A 118 -13.15 -4.65 6.95
C LEU A 118 -13.64 -6.02 6.53
N ILE A 119 -13.13 -6.49 5.39
CA ILE A 119 -13.40 -7.81 4.85
C ILE A 119 -12.07 -8.53 4.69
N ILE A 120 -11.90 -9.63 5.40
CA ILE A 120 -10.72 -10.49 5.32
C ILE A 120 -11.15 -11.79 4.66
N THR A 121 -10.58 -12.11 3.51
CA THR A 121 -10.87 -13.34 2.76
C THR A 121 -9.64 -14.21 2.65
N GLY A 122 -9.84 -15.52 2.64
CA GLY A 122 -8.77 -16.48 2.37
C GLY A 122 -8.91 -17.77 3.14
N THR A 123 -7.80 -18.51 3.18
CA THR A 123 -7.67 -19.71 4.03
C THR A 123 -6.37 -19.66 4.81
N ALA A 124 -6.46 -19.72 6.14
CA ALA A 124 -5.30 -19.75 7.02
C ALA A 124 -5.67 -20.35 8.39
N LYS A 125 -4.76 -21.10 9.00
CA LYS A 125 -4.94 -21.68 10.34
C LYS A 125 -4.12 -20.94 11.38
N ASN A 126 -4.59 -20.95 12.63
CA ASN A 126 -3.90 -20.38 13.80
C ASN A 126 -3.50 -18.90 13.60
N VAL A 127 -4.43 -18.11 13.08
CA VAL A 127 -4.24 -16.70 12.78
C VAL A 127 -4.60 -15.86 14.00
N THR A 128 -3.86 -14.77 14.15
CA THR A 128 -4.17 -13.64 15.03
C THR A 128 -4.54 -12.44 14.15
N ILE A 129 -5.72 -11.86 14.40
CA ILE A 129 -6.20 -10.62 13.80
C ILE A 129 -6.17 -9.54 14.88
N VAL A 130 -5.46 -8.45 14.61
CA VAL A 130 -5.46 -7.25 15.44
C VAL A 130 -5.88 -6.07 14.58
N ILE A 131 -6.94 -5.39 15.00
CA ILE A 131 -7.39 -4.13 14.40
C ILE A 131 -7.34 -3.06 15.49
N LYS A 132 -6.68 -1.94 15.19
CA LYS A 132 -6.58 -0.78 16.08
C LYS A 132 -7.21 0.43 15.44
N ASN A 133 -8.02 1.17 16.20
CA ASN A 133 -8.53 2.49 15.84
C ASN A 133 -7.93 3.53 16.79
N ALA A 134 -7.34 4.61 16.27
CA ALA A 134 -6.64 5.62 17.08
C ALA A 134 -5.58 5.02 18.03
N GLY A 135 -4.87 3.97 17.57
CA GLY A 135 -3.90 3.22 18.38
C GLY A 135 -4.50 2.28 19.44
N LYS A 136 -5.81 2.37 19.74
CA LYS A 136 -6.51 1.49 20.68
C LYS A 136 -6.97 0.21 19.99
N VAL A 137 -6.86 -0.93 20.66
CA VAL A 137 -7.28 -2.22 20.09
C VAL A 137 -8.81 -2.31 20.04
N SER A 138 -9.36 -2.34 18.82
CA SER A 138 -10.79 -2.52 18.57
C SER A 138 -11.16 -3.99 18.35
N VAL A 139 -10.25 -4.77 17.76
CA VAL A 139 -10.42 -6.23 17.57
C VAL A 139 -9.12 -6.93 17.92
N ASN A 140 -9.22 -8.02 18.68
CA ASN A 140 -8.13 -8.93 18.99
C ASN A 140 -8.65 -10.37 19.00
N LYS A 141 -8.48 -11.07 17.88
CA LYS A 141 -8.82 -12.49 17.75
C LYS A 141 -7.53 -13.26 17.65
N LYS A 142 -7.35 -14.28 18.49
CA LYS A 142 -6.15 -15.13 18.52
C LYS A 142 -6.53 -16.57 18.22
N ASN A 143 -5.61 -17.31 17.60
CA ASN A 143 -5.74 -18.74 17.30
C ASN A 143 -7.02 -19.09 16.52
N ILE A 144 -7.43 -18.23 15.59
CA ILE A 144 -8.59 -18.49 14.74
C ILE A 144 -8.19 -19.16 13.42
N ASN A 145 -9.13 -19.88 12.82
CA ASN A 145 -8.98 -20.40 11.47
C ASN A 145 -9.86 -19.56 10.54
N ILE A 146 -9.27 -18.99 9.49
CA ILE A 146 -9.98 -18.31 8.43
C ILE A 146 -10.21 -19.35 7.33
N SER A 147 -11.47 -19.56 6.94
CA SER A 147 -11.86 -20.44 5.84
C SER A 147 -13.01 -19.81 5.09
N GLY A 148 -12.69 -18.89 4.17
CA GLY A 148 -13.67 -18.09 3.46
C GLY A 148 -13.55 -16.61 3.82
N LYS A 149 -14.55 -16.07 4.52
CA LYS A 149 -14.72 -14.63 4.71
C LYS A 149 -14.99 -14.29 6.18
N GLU A 150 -14.26 -13.31 6.69
CA GLU A 150 -14.44 -12.70 8.00
C GLU A 150 -14.73 -11.21 7.82
N GLU A 151 -15.74 -10.69 8.53
CA GLU A 151 -16.14 -9.28 8.42
C GLU A 151 -16.08 -8.59 9.79
N TYR A 152 -15.57 -7.36 9.79
CA TYR A 152 -15.51 -6.52 10.99
C TYR A 152 -16.03 -5.13 10.67
N VAL A 153 -16.89 -4.60 11.54
CA VAL A 153 -17.33 -3.19 11.46
C VAL A 153 -16.65 -2.44 12.58
N ILE A 154 -15.81 -1.47 12.22
CA ILE A 154 -15.13 -0.59 13.16
C ILE A 154 -15.85 0.74 13.14
N SER A 155 -16.31 1.19 14.31
CA SER A 155 -16.98 2.49 14.48
C SER A 155 -15.99 3.56 14.91
N ASN A 156 -16.42 4.82 14.82
CA ASN A 156 -15.63 6.01 15.10
C ASN A 156 -14.35 6.05 14.25
N THR A 157 -14.45 5.61 13.01
CA THR A 157 -13.41 5.74 11.99
C THR A 157 -13.75 6.96 11.14
N GLY A 158 -12.78 7.78 10.76
CA GLY A 158 -13.08 8.92 9.88
C GLY A 158 -12.25 10.17 10.14
N CYS A 159 -11.64 10.24 11.32
CA CYS A 159 -10.52 11.16 11.63
C CYS A 159 -9.30 10.43 12.21
N ASP A 160 -9.45 9.16 12.58
CA ASP A 160 -8.44 8.38 13.27
C ASP A 160 -7.82 7.32 12.37
N GLU A 161 -6.50 7.10 12.49
CA GLU A 161 -5.81 6.02 11.79
C GLU A 161 -6.36 4.65 12.20
N LEU A 162 -6.67 3.83 11.19
CA LEU A 162 -7.02 2.42 11.37
C LEU A 162 -5.82 1.55 10.98
N THR A 163 -5.31 0.74 11.91
CA THR A 163 -4.24 -0.24 11.64
C THR A 163 -4.80 -1.65 11.66
N ILE A 164 -4.42 -2.46 10.66
CA ILE A 164 -4.85 -3.85 10.51
C ILE A 164 -3.62 -4.75 10.41
N LYS A 165 -3.59 -5.80 11.23
CA LYS A 165 -2.57 -6.84 11.18
C LYS A 165 -3.21 -8.22 11.24
N VAL A 166 -2.84 -9.07 10.28
CA VAL A 166 -3.25 -10.49 10.22
C VAL A 166 -1.98 -11.32 10.17
N SER A 167 -1.73 -12.14 11.19
CA SER A 167 -0.48 -12.89 11.32
C SER A 167 -0.65 -14.20 12.06
N SER A 168 0.17 -15.20 11.75
CA SER A 168 0.42 -16.36 12.60
C SER A 168 1.64 -16.12 13.50
N ALA A 169 2.04 -17.13 14.27
CA ALA A 169 3.29 -17.10 15.05
C ALA A 169 4.55 -16.94 14.18
N VAL A 170 4.52 -17.42 12.93
CA VAL A 170 5.72 -17.50 12.06
C VAL A 170 5.66 -16.59 10.85
N LYS A 171 4.49 -16.04 10.51
CA LYS A 171 4.29 -15.24 9.29
C LYS A 171 3.25 -14.15 9.49
N VAL A 172 3.58 -12.94 9.02
CA VAL A 172 2.58 -11.88 8.81
C VAL A 172 1.96 -12.09 7.43
N PHE A 173 0.63 -12.30 7.39
CA PHE A 173 -0.10 -12.48 6.14
C PHE A 173 -0.51 -11.12 5.56
N TYR A 174 -0.89 -10.19 6.42
CA TYR A 174 -1.27 -8.84 6.02
C TYR A 174 -0.89 -7.82 7.11
N SER A 175 -0.42 -6.66 6.67
CA SER A 175 -0.23 -5.48 7.53
C SER A 175 -0.53 -4.24 6.71
N GLY A 176 -1.47 -3.42 7.17
CA GLY A 176 -1.90 -2.22 6.45
C GLY A 176 -2.47 -1.17 7.38
N LYS A 177 -2.62 0.04 6.85
CA LYS A 177 -3.21 1.16 7.56
C LYS A 177 -4.09 1.99 6.63
N ILE A 178 -5.13 2.58 7.19
CA ILE A 178 -6.00 3.55 6.54
C ILE A 178 -5.81 4.87 7.29
N LEU A 179 -5.38 5.89 6.55
CA LEU A 179 -5.21 7.23 7.08
C LEU A 179 -6.47 8.02 6.76
N PHE A 180 -7.14 8.48 7.80
CA PHE A 180 -8.23 9.42 7.69
C PHE A 180 -7.71 10.78 8.15
N SER A 181 -8.13 11.83 7.45
CA SER A 181 -7.77 13.20 7.79
C SER A 181 -9.04 13.98 8.05
N CYS A 182 -9.05 14.83 9.06
CA CYS A 182 -10.12 15.80 9.29
C CYS A 182 -9.52 17.21 9.28
N GLY A 183 -10.21 18.14 8.62
CA GLY A 183 -9.91 19.56 8.66
C GLY A 183 -10.40 20.17 9.95
N GLU A 184 -9.75 21.28 10.34
CA GLU A 184 -10.25 22.19 11.37
C GLU A 184 -11.32 23.12 10.82
#